data_AF-A0A1L8SLB1-F1
#
_entry.id   AF-A0A1L8SLB1-F1
#
_cell.length_a   1.000
_cell.length_b   1.000
_cell.length_c   1.000
_cell.angle_alpha   90.00
_cell.angle_beta   90.00
_cell.angle_gamma   90.00
#
_symmetry.space_group_name_H-M   'P 1'
#
loop_
_entity.id
_entity.type
_entity.pdbx_description
1 polymer ?
#
loop_
_entity_poly.entity_id
_entity_poly.type
_entity_poly.pdbx_seq_one_letter_code
_entity_poly.pdbx_strand_id
1 'polypeptide(L)' 'MDVLIDQLKIDIENKKASNQSQQIDNEVLAYISIYKYGNKLYSSLAKKWLQFFLVNAGYAEKLSDLS' A
#
# COMPACT_ATOMS: atom_id res chain seq x y z
N MET A 1 -9.44 3.53 -3.13
CA MET A 1 -8.16 3.14 -2.47
C MET A 1 -8.13 1.66 -2.09
N ASP A 2 -9.15 1.12 -1.41
CA ASP A 2 -9.14 -0.28 -0.94
C ASP A 2 -8.91 -1.32 -2.05
N VAL A 3 -9.55 -1.16 -3.22
CA VAL A 3 -9.33 -2.03 -4.38
C VAL A 3 -7.86 -2.07 -4.80
N LEU A 4 -7.18 -0.93 -4.82
CA LEU A 4 -5.76 -0.84 -5.17
C LEU A 4 -4.86 -1.43 -4.08
N ILE A 5 -5.26 -1.31 -2.82
CA ILE A 5 -4.56 -1.95 -1.69
C ILE A 5 -4.65 -3.48 -1.82
N ASP A 6 -5.81 -4.02 -2.19
CA ASP A 6 -5.97 -5.46 -2.35
C ASP A 6 -5.20 -5.97 -3.59
N GLN A 7 -5.16 -5.21 -4.69
CA GLN A 7 -4.27 -5.50 -5.82
C GLN A 7 -2.79 -5.49 -5.42
N LEU A 8 -2.34 -4.44 -4.71
CA LEU A 8 -0.96 -4.32 -4.24
C LEU A 8 -0.55 -5.50 -3.34
N LYS A 9 -1.47 -5.99 -2.49
CA LYS A 9 -1.22 -7.21 -1.69
C LYS A 9 -1.01 -8.44 -2.57
N ILE A 10 -1.85 -8.63 -3.58
CA ILE A 10 -1.73 -9.75 -4.52
C ILE A 10 -0.38 -9.70 -5.22
N ASP A 11 0.04 -8.52 -5.69
CA ASP A 11 1.31 -8.35 -6.37
C ASP A 11 2.51 -8.66 -5.46
N ILE A 12 2.45 -8.23 -4.20
CA ILE A 12 3.47 -8.56 -3.19
C ILE A 12 3.54 -10.07 -2.93
N GLU A 13 2.40 -10.75 -2.78
CA GLU A 13 2.38 -12.20 -2.60
C GLU A 13 2.93 -12.94 -3.83
N ASN A 14 2.64 -12.46 -5.05
CA ASN A 14 3.19 -13.01 -6.29
C ASN A 14 4.73 -12.85 -6.35
N LYS A 15 5.26 -11.69 -5.97
CA LYS A 15 6.72 -11.48 -5.85
C LYS A 15 7.33 -12.42 -4.83
N LYS A 16 6.68 -12.59 -3.67
CA LYS A 16 7.14 -13.49 -2.61
C LYS A 16 7.18 -14.94 -3.06
N ALA A 17 6.13 -15.42 -3.74
CA ALA A 17 6.07 -16.76 -4.31
C ALA A 17 7.17 -17.00 -5.37
N SER A 18 7.58 -15.93 -6.07
CA SER A 18 8.63 -15.97 -7.08
C SER A 18 10.05 -15.69 -6.54
N ASN A 19 10.22 -15.56 -5.21
CA ASN A 19 11.48 -15.14 -4.56
C ASN A 19 12.03 -13.78 -5.05
N GLN A 20 11.15 -12.90 -5.51
CA GLN A 20 11.45 -11.53 -5.99
C GLN A 20 11.05 -10.45 -4.99
N SER A 21 10.69 -10.84 -3.77
CA SER A 21 10.33 -9.91 -2.70
C SER A 21 11.49 -8.97 -2.37
N GLN A 22 11.16 -7.70 -2.22
CA GLN A 22 12.06 -6.64 -1.77
C GLN A 22 11.67 -6.17 -0.36
N GLN A 23 12.60 -5.49 0.33
CA GLN A 23 12.34 -4.94 1.66
C GLN A 23 11.14 -3.98 1.68
N ILE A 24 10.95 -3.20 0.60
CA ILE A 24 9.82 -2.27 0.46
C ILE A 24 8.47 -2.97 0.51
N ASP A 25 8.38 -4.23 0.04
CA ASP A 25 7.12 -4.98 0.08
C ASP A 25 6.66 -5.21 1.53
N ASN A 26 7.59 -5.47 2.46
CA ASN A 26 7.28 -5.62 3.89
C ASN A 26 6.85 -4.30 4.53
N GLU A 27 7.50 -3.18 4.16
CA GLU A 27 7.14 -1.84 4.63
C GLU A 27 5.72 -1.47 4.17
N VAL A 28 5.40 -1.72 2.91
CA VAL A 28 4.05 -1.52 2.36
C VAL A 28 3.02 -2.33 3.15
N LEU A 29 3.28 -3.62 3.40
CA LEU A 29 2.37 -4.46 4.19
C LEU A 29 2.17 -3.93 5.62
N ALA A 30 3.22 -3.41 6.26
CA ALA A 30 3.13 -2.79 7.57
C ALA A 30 2.24 -1.53 7.54
N TYR A 31 2.44 -0.64 6.55
CA TYR A 31 1.58 0.53 6.38
C TYR A 31 0.12 0.18 6.08
N ILE A 32 -0.13 -0.87 5.30
CA ILE A 32 -1.50 -1.36 5.08
C ILE A 32 -2.13 -1.85 6.39
N SER A 33 -1.37 -2.56 7.23
CA SER A 33 -1.85 -2.99 8.55
C SER A 33 -2.21 -1.80 9.44
N ILE A 34 -1.34 -0.78 9.52
CA ILE A 34 -1.58 0.45 10.27
C ILE A 34 -2.79 1.21 9.71
N TYR A 35 -2.95 1.25 8.39
CA TYR A 35 -4.10 1.88 7.75
C TYR A 35 -5.42 1.22 8.16
N LYS A 36 -5.49 -0.12 8.13
CA LYS A 36 -6.72 -0.88 8.44
C LYS A 36 -7.04 -0.97 9.93
N TYR A 37 -6.02 -1.05 10.80
CA TYR A 37 -6.21 -1.41 12.21
C TYR A 37 -5.57 -0.43 13.20
N GLY A 38 -4.77 0.53 12.72
CA GLY A 38 -4.16 1.54 13.58
C GLY A 38 -5.19 2.50 14.16
N ASN A 39 -4.80 3.18 15.24
CA ASN A 39 -5.63 4.27 15.77
C ASN A 39 -5.81 5.41 14.73
N LYS A 40 -6.78 6.30 14.97
CA LYS A 40 -7.15 7.36 14.01
C LYS A 40 -5.96 8.18 13.49
N LEU A 41 -5.01 8.53 14.36
CA LEU A 41 -3.83 9.31 13.99
C LEU A 41 -2.92 8.51 13.04
N TYR A 42 -2.54 7.30 13.44
CA TYR A 42 -1.63 6.47 12.63
C TYR A 42 -2.28 5.96 11.35
N SER A 43 -3.57 5.62 11.37
CA SER A 43 -4.32 5.26 10.17
C SER A 43 -4.37 6.41 9.17
N SER A 44 -4.51 7.66 9.64
CA SER A 44 -4.49 8.84 8.76
C SER A 44 -3.10 9.09 8.14
N LEU A 45 -2.02 8.87 8.90
CA LEU A 45 -0.66 8.97 8.40
C LEU A 45 -0.36 7.86 7.38
N ALA A 46 -0.77 6.62 7.68
CA ALA A 46 -0.62 5.48 6.79
C ALA A 46 -1.42 5.65 5.50
N LYS A 47 -2.65 6.19 5.56
CA LYS A 47 -3.44 6.55 4.38
C LYS A 47 -2.64 7.46 3.45
N LYS A 48 -2.05 8.54 3.97
CA LYS A 48 -1.26 9.48 3.14
C LYS A 48 -0.05 8.79 2.51
N TRP A 49 0.71 8.03 3.30
CA TRP A 49 1.87 7.30 2.79
C TRP A 49 1.49 6.33 1.66
N LEU A 50 0.41 5.55 1.85
CA LEU A 50 -0.09 4.61 0.84
C LEU A 50 -0.59 5.32 -0.42
N GLN A 51 -1.24 6.48 -0.30
CA GLN A 51 -1.65 7.27 -1.45
C GLN A 51 -0.45 7.71 -2.30
N PHE A 52 0.63 8.21 -1.66
CA PHE A 52 1.85 8.55 -2.38
C PHE A 52 2.53 7.33 -2.99
N PHE A 53 2.58 6.22 -2.26
CA PHE A 53 3.16 4.98 -2.78
C PHE A 53 2.42 4.49 -4.03
N LEU A 54 1.09 4.41 -3.98
CA LEU A 54 0.25 3.94 -5.09
C LEU A 54 0.44 4.78 -6.36
N VAL A 55 0.55 6.11 -6.23
CA VAL A 55 0.82 6.99 -7.38
C VAL A 55 2.23 6.76 -7.92
N ASN A 56 3.26 6.78 -7.06
CA ASN A 56 4.65 6.63 -7.51
C ASN A 56 4.95 5.23 -8.09
N ALA A 57 4.24 4.20 -7.63
CA ALA A 57 4.35 2.84 -8.14
C ALA A 57 3.47 2.59 -9.38
N GLY A 58 2.70 3.58 -9.85
CA GLY A 58 1.90 3.48 -11.07
C GLY A 58 0.55 2.77 -10.92
N TYR A 59 0.07 2.55 -9.70
CA TYR A 59 -1.26 1.99 -9.44
C TYR A 59 -2.39 3.03 -9.61
N ALA A 60 -2.06 4.32 -9.59
CA ALA A 60 -2.97 5.43 -9.83
C ALA A 60 -2.23 6.59 -10.52
N GLU A 61 -2.94 7.37 -11.32
CA GLU A 61 -2.33 8.50 -12.05
C GLU A 61 -2.07 9.70 -11.13
N LYS A 62 -2.95 9.95 -10.15
CA LYS A 62 -2.88 11.12 -9.28
C LYS A 62 -3.58 10.89 -7.94
N LEU A 63 -3.21 11.70 -6.94
CA LEU A 63 -3.75 11.60 -5.58
C LEU A 63 -5.27 11.81 -5.49
N SER A 64 -5.86 12.60 -6.39
CA SER A 64 -7.31 12.86 -6.40
C SER A 64 -8.14 11.60 -6.66
N ASP A 65 -7.56 10.60 -7.32
CA ASP A 65 -8.23 9.33 -7.63
C ASP A 65 -8.33 8.43 -6.39
N LEU A 66 -7.63 8.80 -5.31
CA LEU A 66 -7.48 8.03 -4.08
C LEU A 66 -8.17 8.68 -2.87
N SER A 67 -8.98 9.72 -3.11
CA SER A 67 -9.72 10.50 -2.09
C SER A 67 -10.59 9.60 -1.21
#